data_AF-A0A3D2V6P3-F1
#
_entry.id   AF-A0A3D2V6P3-F1
#
_cell.length_a   1.000
_cell.length_b   1.000
_cell.length_c   1.000
_cell.angle_alpha   90.00
_cell.angle_beta   90.00
_cell.angle_gamma   90.00
#
_symmetry.space_group_name_H-M   'P 1'
#
loop_
_entity.id
_entity.type
_entity.pdbx_description
1 polymer ?
#
loop_
_entity_poly.entity_id
_entity_poly.type
_entity_poly.pdbx_seq_one_letter_code
_entity_poly.pdbx_strand_id
1 'polypeptide(L)'
;MLKTATISLIVLMIATTFGANLSAAEHWVTYEGKSGPGKGKHIVFVSGDDEYRSEEALPMLAKLMAVHHGFKCTVLFAVDEKTGEIVPSHQTNIPGLEALESADLAVVFLRFRSLPEDQMKYIVDYTNSGKPIIGMRTATHSFNIRNAEDKYRKYTFNFGDKYKGGWGRQVLGETWVNHHGAHGRESTGGIPAEGKADHPILRGVTQIWGDTDVYGIRSLTGDSEPLVLGQVLAGMTPDAKPVEGKKNDPMMPVAWTKTYKGDSGNVARVFNTTMGAATDLVSEGTRRMMVNSMFWAMKMEDAIKANLNVKIVGAYKPTKFGFGGFKKGVKPSDHNLE
;
A
#
# COMPACT_ATOMS: atom_id res chain seq x y z
N MET A 1 71.34 -12.54 -56.09
CA MET A 1 70.14 -13.33 -55.75
C MET A 1 70.01 -13.36 -54.23
N LEU A 2 69.40 -12.30 -53.70
CA LEU A 2 68.10 -12.29 -52.99
C LEU A 2 68.13 -13.03 -51.64
N LYS A 3 68.31 -12.25 -50.56
CA LYS A 3 68.03 -12.65 -49.18
C LYS A 3 66.60 -12.23 -48.82
N THR A 4 65.85 -13.21 -48.38
CA THR A 4 64.51 -13.17 -47.80
C THR A 4 64.48 -12.43 -46.47
N ALA A 5 63.46 -11.59 -46.25
CA ALA A 5 63.11 -11.05 -44.94
C ALA A 5 61.69 -11.50 -44.60
N THR A 6 61.58 -12.25 -43.52
CA THR A 6 60.33 -12.78 -42.96
C THR A 6 59.70 -11.72 -42.07
N ILE A 7 58.46 -11.31 -42.35
CA ILE A 7 57.65 -10.48 -41.43
C ILE A 7 56.48 -11.35 -40.96
N SER A 8 56.51 -11.71 -39.68
CA SER A 8 55.42 -12.40 -39.00
C SER A 8 54.29 -11.42 -38.69
N LEU A 9 53.10 -11.70 -39.22
CA LEU A 9 51.88 -10.96 -38.89
C LEU A 9 51.12 -11.71 -37.79
N ILE A 10 51.15 -11.18 -36.56
CA ILE A 10 50.32 -11.67 -35.45
C ILE A 10 48.94 -11.01 -35.58
N VAL A 11 47.92 -11.80 -35.91
CA VAL A 11 46.52 -11.38 -35.90
C VAL A 11 45.94 -11.71 -34.52
N LEU A 12 45.67 -10.69 -33.72
CA LEU A 12 45.01 -10.80 -32.43
C LEU A 12 43.48 -10.80 -32.64
N MET A 13 42.84 -11.96 -32.61
CA MET A 13 41.37 -12.05 -32.58
C MET A 13 40.88 -11.71 -31.17
N ILE A 14 40.26 -10.53 -31.01
CA ILE A 14 39.51 -10.16 -29.81
C ILE A 14 38.11 -10.78 -29.95
N ALA A 15 37.89 -11.92 -29.29
CA ALA A 15 36.56 -12.48 -29.13
C ALA A 15 35.78 -11.63 -28.12
N THR A 16 34.86 -10.80 -28.61
CA THR A 16 33.89 -10.09 -27.77
C THR A 16 32.77 -11.07 -27.39
N THR A 17 32.87 -11.65 -26.20
CA THR A 17 31.76 -12.39 -25.61
C THR A 17 30.67 -11.40 -25.20
N PHE A 18 29.61 -11.30 -26.01
CA PHE A 18 28.34 -10.73 -25.58
C PHE A 18 27.74 -11.66 -24.50
N GLY A 19 28.05 -11.40 -23.24
CA GLY A 19 27.33 -11.98 -22.13
C GLY A 19 25.92 -11.40 -22.12
N ALA A 20 24.93 -12.19 -22.51
CA ALA A 20 23.55 -11.89 -22.17
C ALA A 20 23.44 -11.97 -20.65
N ASN A 21 23.48 -10.82 -19.98
CA ASN A 21 23.04 -10.72 -18.59
C ASN A 21 21.55 -11.09 -18.59
N LEU A 22 21.24 -12.37 -18.29
CA LEU A 22 19.93 -12.71 -17.74
C LEU A 22 19.85 -11.98 -16.40
N SER A 23 19.34 -10.75 -16.42
CA SER A 23 18.90 -10.06 -15.22
C SER A 23 17.90 -11.00 -14.55
N ALA A 24 18.21 -11.45 -13.34
CA ALA A 24 17.25 -12.16 -12.52
C ALA A 24 15.99 -11.31 -12.45
N ALA A 25 14.83 -11.90 -12.74
CA ALA A 25 13.57 -11.17 -12.71
C ALA A 25 13.40 -10.55 -11.33
N GLU A 26 13.28 -9.22 -11.27
CA GLU A 26 13.07 -8.52 -10.02
C GLU A 26 11.78 -9.00 -9.35
N HIS A 27 11.81 -9.21 -8.04
CA HIS A 27 10.65 -9.66 -7.26
C HIS A 27 9.71 -8.51 -6.86
N TRP A 28 9.81 -7.37 -7.54
CA TRP A 28 9.01 -6.17 -7.40
C TRP A 28 8.83 -5.53 -8.78
N VAL A 29 8.05 -4.44 -8.83
CA VAL A 29 7.94 -3.61 -10.04
C VAL A 29 8.20 -2.15 -9.70
N THR A 30 8.93 -1.46 -10.57
CA THR A 30 9.16 -0.02 -10.48
C THR A 30 8.62 0.69 -11.72
N TYR A 31 7.83 1.72 -11.49
CA TYR A 31 7.34 2.64 -12.51
C TYR A 31 8.06 3.96 -12.37
N GLU A 32 8.79 4.36 -13.41
CA GLU A 32 9.46 5.65 -13.45
C GLU A 32 8.48 6.77 -13.82
N GLY A 33 8.38 7.75 -12.93
CA GLY A 33 7.60 8.95 -13.17
C GLY A 33 8.33 9.89 -14.14
N LYS A 34 7.63 10.38 -15.17
CA LYS A 34 8.26 11.23 -16.21
C LYS A 34 8.12 12.72 -15.88
N SER A 35 6.91 13.18 -15.61
CA SER A 35 6.56 14.58 -15.40
C SER A 35 5.36 14.72 -14.48
N GLY A 36 5.29 15.83 -13.75
CA GLY A 36 4.19 16.13 -12.84
C GLY A 36 4.70 16.59 -11.47
N PRO A 37 3.79 16.94 -10.56
CA PRO A 37 4.14 17.46 -9.24
C PRO A 37 4.96 16.46 -8.39
N GLY A 38 4.86 15.17 -8.66
CA GLY A 38 5.60 14.11 -7.96
C GLY A 38 7.02 13.85 -8.47
N LYS A 39 7.48 14.56 -9.51
CA LYS A 39 8.80 14.33 -10.09
C LYS A 39 9.90 14.47 -9.04
N GLY A 40 10.78 13.48 -8.99
CA GLY A 40 11.88 13.42 -8.03
C GLY A 40 11.49 12.92 -6.64
N LYS A 41 10.23 12.48 -6.44
CA LYS A 41 9.77 11.83 -5.22
C LYS A 41 9.49 10.35 -5.45
N HIS A 42 9.73 9.53 -4.43
CA HIS A 42 9.58 8.09 -4.47
C HIS A 42 8.49 7.59 -3.52
N ILE A 43 7.47 6.91 -4.05
CA ILE A 43 6.47 6.21 -3.25
C ILE A 43 6.76 4.70 -3.29
N VAL A 44 6.87 4.07 -2.11
CA VAL A 44 6.98 2.62 -2.00
C VAL A 44 5.67 2.05 -1.49
N PHE A 45 5.13 1.08 -2.23
CA PHE A 45 3.90 0.39 -1.94
C PHE A 45 4.22 -1.03 -1.46
N VAL A 46 3.79 -1.40 -0.26
CA VAL A 46 4.10 -2.70 0.35
C VAL A 46 2.83 -3.54 0.43
N SER A 47 2.71 -4.54 -0.45
CA SER A 47 1.56 -5.46 -0.52
C SER A 47 1.86 -6.78 0.20
N GLY A 48 0.81 -7.43 0.69
CA GLY A 48 0.92 -8.64 1.51
C GLY A 48 -0.32 -8.89 2.36
N ASP A 49 -1.49 -8.58 1.82
CA ASP A 49 -2.79 -8.98 2.34
C ASP A 49 -3.39 -10.07 1.44
N ASP A 50 -3.91 -11.13 2.05
CA ASP A 50 -4.38 -12.36 1.39
C ASP A 50 -5.91 -12.42 1.19
N GLU A 51 -6.61 -11.34 1.49
CA GLU A 51 -8.07 -11.28 1.46
C GLU A 51 -8.57 -10.22 0.46
N TYR A 52 -8.14 -8.98 0.60
CA TYR A 52 -8.63 -7.78 -0.07
C TYR A 52 -7.80 -7.35 -1.30
N ARG A 53 -6.90 -8.22 -1.75
CA ARG A 53 -6.15 -8.12 -3.01
C ARG A 53 -5.20 -6.92 -3.07
N SER A 54 -4.37 -6.77 -2.03
CA SER A 54 -3.31 -5.77 -2.02
C SER A 54 -2.40 -5.80 -3.26
N GLU A 55 -2.15 -7.00 -3.80
CA GLU A 55 -1.38 -7.26 -5.01
C GLU A 55 -2.04 -6.77 -6.30
N GLU A 56 -3.35 -6.49 -6.30
CA GLU A 56 -4.05 -5.85 -7.42
C GLU A 56 -4.26 -4.35 -7.16
N ALA A 57 -4.55 -3.97 -5.92
CA ALA A 57 -4.81 -2.59 -5.51
C ALA A 57 -3.59 -1.68 -5.66
N LEU A 58 -2.45 -2.11 -5.11
CA LEU A 58 -1.26 -1.26 -5.03
C LEU A 58 -0.60 -1.02 -6.39
N PRO A 59 -0.45 -2.01 -7.30
CA PRO A 59 0.02 -1.73 -8.66
C PRO A 59 -0.85 -0.75 -9.43
N MET A 60 -2.19 -0.81 -9.27
CA MET A 60 -3.09 0.14 -9.93
C MET A 60 -2.84 1.57 -9.45
N LEU A 61 -2.76 1.78 -8.13
CA LEU A 61 -2.44 3.09 -7.56
C LEU A 61 -1.05 3.56 -7.98
N ALA A 62 -0.04 2.69 -7.94
CA ALA A 62 1.33 3.01 -8.33
C ALA A 62 1.43 3.44 -9.80
N LYS A 63 0.77 2.73 -10.73
CA LYS A 63 0.69 3.13 -12.15
C LYS A 63 0.05 4.50 -12.32
N LEU A 64 -1.07 4.75 -11.64
CA LEU A 64 -1.76 6.04 -11.64
C LEU A 64 -0.82 7.15 -11.17
N MET A 65 -0.17 6.98 -10.00
CA MET A 65 0.74 7.98 -9.43
C MET A 65 1.97 8.22 -10.33
N ALA A 66 2.54 7.19 -10.93
CA ALA A 66 3.68 7.34 -11.82
C ALA A 66 3.31 8.04 -13.14
N VAL A 67 2.26 7.56 -13.82
CA VAL A 67 1.90 8.02 -15.17
C VAL A 67 1.21 9.39 -15.14
N HIS A 68 0.33 9.64 -14.18
CA HIS A 68 -0.44 10.89 -14.13
C HIS A 68 0.21 11.99 -13.29
N HIS A 69 1.08 11.62 -12.34
CA HIS A 69 1.63 12.57 -11.37
C HIS A 69 3.15 12.60 -11.30
N GLY A 70 3.85 11.71 -12.00
CA GLY A 70 5.29 11.77 -12.17
C GLY A 70 6.10 11.29 -10.98
N PHE A 71 5.50 10.58 -10.02
CA PHE A 71 6.23 9.93 -8.93
C PHE A 71 7.02 8.73 -9.46
N LYS A 72 8.20 8.47 -8.90
CA LYS A 72 8.75 7.12 -8.94
C LYS A 72 7.90 6.25 -8.01
N CYS A 73 7.46 5.09 -8.48
CA CYS A 73 6.65 4.18 -7.67
C CYS A 73 7.23 2.77 -7.71
N THR A 74 7.54 2.20 -6.54
CA THR A 74 7.97 0.81 -6.41
C THR A 74 6.91 0.02 -5.66
N VAL A 75 6.51 -1.14 -6.19
CA VAL A 75 5.53 -2.03 -5.54
C VAL A 75 6.21 -3.33 -5.16
N LEU A 76 6.16 -3.63 -3.87
CA LEU A 76 6.70 -4.84 -3.25
C LEU A 76 5.57 -5.82 -2.98
N PHE A 77 5.88 -7.11 -3.10
CA PHE A 77 4.90 -8.19 -3.00
C PHE A 77 5.36 -9.27 -2.02
N ALA A 78 4.39 -9.95 -1.41
CA ALA A 78 4.63 -11.25 -0.83
C ALA A 78 4.85 -12.26 -1.97
N VAL A 79 6.04 -12.86 -2.05
CA VAL A 79 6.41 -13.78 -3.13
C VAL A 79 6.89 -15.12 -2.61
N ASP A 80 6.61 -16.17 -3.36
CA ASP A 80 7.29 -17.45 -3.19
C ASP A 80 8.70 -17.35 -3.79
N GLU A 81 9.73 -17.52 -2.96
CA GLU A 81 11.14 -17.34 -3.35
C GLU A 81 11.60 -18.34 -4.43
N LYS A 82 10.95 -19.50 -4.54
CA LYS A 82 11.36 -20.55 -5.48
C LYS A 82 10.75 -20.30 -6.85
N THR A 83 9.52 -19.82 -6.92
CA THR A 83 8.81 -19.62 -8.19
C THR A 83 8.88 -18.18 -8.68
N GLY A 84 9.10 -17.22 -7.79
CA GLY A 84 8.98 -15.78 -8.06
C GLY A 84 7.53 -15.33 -8.26
N GLU A 85 6.56 -16.18 -7.94
CA GLU A 85 5.13 -15.85 -8.02
C GLU A 85 4.71 -15.00 -6.82
N ILE A 86 3.78 -14.08 -7.06
CA ILE A 86 3.09 -13.34 -6.01
C ILE A 86 2.14 -14.31 -5.30
N VAL A 87 2.40 -14.51 -4.01
CA VAL A 87 1.60 -15.37 -3.13
C VAL A 87 1.21 -14.53 -1.90
N PRO A 88 0.06 -13.85 -1.92
CA PRO A 88 -0.36 -12.96 -0.84
C PRO A 88 -0.46 -13.65 0.54
N SER A 89 -0.75 -14.96 0.55
CA SER A 89 -0.78 -15.79 1.77
C SER A 89 0.61 -16.17 2.30
N HIS A 90 1.68 -15.88 1.57
CA HIS A 90 3.05 -16.13 2.00
C HIS A 90 3.50 -15.04 3.00
N GLN A 91 3.34 -15.34 4.29
CA GLN A 91 3.45 -14.36 5.39
C GLN A 91 4.88 -13.96 5.79
N THR A 92 5.90 -14.58 5.20
CA THR A 92 7.28 -14.58 5.71
C THR A 92 8.31 -14.06 4.72
N ASN A 93 7.90 -13.51 3.57
CA ASN A 93 8.86 -12.95 2.63
C ASN A 93 8.24 -11.84 1.78
N ILE A 94 8.88 -10.67 1.79
CA ILE A 94 8.63 -9.53 0.91
C ILE A 94 10.00 -8.96 0.51
N PRO A 95 10.57 -9.36 -0.64
CA PRO A 95 11.84 -8.83 -1.11
C PRO A 95 11.72 -7.37 -1.57
N GLY A 96 12.83 -6.64 -1.59
CA GLY A 96 12.90 -5.25 -2.04
C GLY A 96 12.54 -4.21 -0.97
N LEU A 97 12.39 -4.62 0.30
CA LEU A 97 12.04 -3.71 1.41
C LEU A 97 13.10 -2.63 1.66
N GLU A 98 14.34 -2.82 1.23
CA GLU A 98 15.39 -1.81 1.19
C GLU A 98 15.01 -0.55 0.39
N ALA A 99 14.06 -0.66 -0.55
CA ALA A 99 13.53 0.50 -1.28
C ALA A 99 12.95 1.58 -0.34
N LEU A 100 12.47 1.18 0.85
CA LEU A 100 11.94 2.09 1.87
C LEU A 100 12.98 3.11 2.37
N GLU A 101 14.27 2.78 2.35
CA GLU A 101 15.33 3.70 2.79
C GLU A 101 15.29 5.02 2.00
N SER A 102 15.04 4.91 0.69
CA SER A 102 14.96 6.03 -0.25
C SER A 102 13.55 6.62 -0.43
N ALA A 103 12.51 5.98 0.12
CA ALA A 103 11.14 6.40 -0.12
C ALA A 103 10.83 7.74 0.54
N ASP A 104 10.00 8.57 -0.10
CA ASP A 104 9.39 9.78 0.48
C ASP A 104 8.03 9.47 1.12
N LEU A 105 7.37 8.39 0.71
CA LEU A 105 6.09 7.92 1.24
C LEU A 105 6.04 6.38 1.19
N ALA A 106 5.57 5.75 2.27
CA ALA A 106 5.21 4.34 2.29
C ALA A 106 3.69 4.17 2.30
N VAL A 107 3.17 3.34 1.40
CA VAL A 107 1.77 2.91 1.37
C VAL A 107 1.74 1.43 1.74
N VAL A 108 1.15 1.13 2.89
CA VAL A 108 1.18 -0.21 3.50
C VAL A 108 -0.21 -0.84 3.39
N PHE A 109 -0.25 -2.01 2.77
CA PHE A 109 -1.43 -2.86 2.71
C PHE A 109 -1.02 -4.31 3.01
N LEU A 110 -0.78 -4.55 4.29
CA LEU A 110 -0.28 -5.81 4.83
C LEU A 110 -1.32 -6.45 5.75
N ARG A 111 -1.21 -7.76 5.94
CA ARG A 111 -2.01 -8.52 6.91
C ARG A 111 -1.21 -9.63 7.55
N PHE A 112 -1.12 -9.64 8.87
CA PHE A 112 -0.56 -10.73 9.67
C PHE A 112 0.80 -11.28 9.19
N ARG A 113 1.69 -10.43 8.70
CA ARG A 113 3.04 -10.80 8.33
C ARG A 113 3.85 -11.21 9.56
N SER A 114 4.73 -12.18 9.39
CA SER A 114 5.74 -12.60 10.35
C SER A 114 7.07 -12.66 9.61
N LEU A 115 7.51 -11.50 9.11
CA LEU A 115 8.72 -11.39 8.30
C LEU A 115 9.96 -11.70 9.15
N PRO A 116 11.02 -12.25 8.55
CA PRO A 116 12.35 -12.31 9.13
C PRO A 116 12.85 -10.93 9.61
N GLU A 117 13.72 -10.93 10.62
CA GLU A 117 14.17 -9.68 11.26
C GLU A 117 14.90 -8.73 10.30
N ASP A 118 15.65 -9.25 9.34
CA ASP A 118 16.38 -8.47 8.33
C ASP A 118 15.40 -7.70 7.40
N GLN A 119 14.28 -8.32 7.02
CA GLN A 119 13.21 -7.66 6.28
C GLN A 119 12.41 -6.69 7.17
N MET A 120 12.04 -7.12 8.38
CA MET A 120 11.26 -6.30 9.30
C MET A 120 11.99 -5.01 9.68
N LYS A 121 13.33 -5.04 9.74
CA LYS A 121 14.18 -3.87 10.01
C LYS A 121 13.85 -2.69 9.10
N TYR A 122 13.69 -2.90 7.80
CA TYR A 122 13.41 -1.79 6.87
C TYR A 122 12.06 -1.10 7.14
N ILE A 123 11.04 -1.88 7.52
CA ILE A 123 9.74 -1.31 7.89
C ILE A 123 9.84 -0.53 9.20
N VAL A 124 10.56 -1.06 10.18
CA VAL A 124 10.76 -0.42 11.49
C VAL A 124 11.57 0.87 11.35
N ASP A 125 12.65 0.85 10.57
CA ASP A 125 13.49 2.02 10.31
C ASP A 125 12.69 3.11 9.59
N TYR A 126 11.91 2.75 8.56
CA TYR A 126 11.02 3.69 7.89
C TYR A 126 9.99 4.28 8.84
N THR A 127 9.32 3.42 9.62
CA THR A 127 8.32 3.82 10.63
C THR A 127 8.91 4.86 11.60
N ASN A 128 10.18 4.67 11.99
CA ASN A 128 10.86 5.55 12.93
C ASN A 128 11.52 6.79 12.30
N SER A 129 11.55 6.91 10.98
CA SER A 129 12.24 8.00 10.26
C SER A 129 11.53 9.36 10.33
N GLY A 130 10.23 9.37 10.64
CA GLY A 130 9.37 10.56 10.55
C GLY A 130 8.87 10.87 9.14
N LYS A 131 9.12 9.99 8.16
CA LYS A 131 8.54 10.07 6.82
C LYS A 131 7.06 9.62 6.84
N PRO A 132 6.22 10.13 5.93
CA PRO A 132 4.79 9.87 5.95
C PRO A 132 4.42 8.41 5.66
N ILE A 133 3.31 7.95 6.24
CA ILE A 133 2.81 6.58 6.11
C ILE A 133 1.33 6.61 5.76
N ILE A 134 0.93 5.78 4.80
CA ILE A 134 -0.48 5.49 4.51
C ILE A 134 -0.78 4.04 4.83
N GLY A 135 -1.78 3.80 5.68
CA GLY A 135 -2.34 2.47 5.92
C GLY A 135 -3.64 2.25 5.14
N MET A 136 -3.77 1.08 4.52
CA MET A 136 -4.96 0.66 3.78
C MET A 136 -5.53 -0.65 4.31
N ARG A 137 -6.87 -0.76 4.40
CA ARG A 137 -7.64 -1.90 4.91
C ARG A 137 -6.98 -2.52 6.16
N THR A 138 -6.31 -3.65 5.97
CA THR A 138 -5.84 -4.55 7.01
C THR A 138 -4.53 -4.10 7.63
N ALA A 139 -3.95 -2.97 7.20
CA ALA A 139 -2.71 -2.44 7.76
C ALA A 139 -2.80 -2.17 9.28
N THR A 140 -4.02 -2.00 9.83
CA THR A 140 -4.26 -1.97 11.28
C THR A 140 -3.74 -3.22 12.01
N HIS A 141 -3.56 -4.32 11.29
CA HIS A 141 -3.03 -5.58 11.79
C HIS A 141 -2.00 -6.20 10.82
N SER A 142 -1.09 -5.35 10.32
CA SER A 142 0.00 -5.76 9.42
C SER A 142 0.82 -6.94 9.93
N PHE A 143 1.01 -7.08 11.25
CA PHE A 143 1.97 -8.04 11.82
C PHE A 143 1.35 -9.01 12.81
N ASN A 144 1.71 -10.28 12.66
CA ASN A 144 1.46 -11.37 13.61
C ASN A 144 2.75 -12.17 13.81
N ILE A 145 3.72 -11.55 14.49
CA ILE A 145 5.07 -12.09 14.66
C ILE A 145 5.00 -13.28 15.60
N ARG A 146 5.23 -14.47 15.05
CA ARG A 146 5.01 -15.75 15.75
C ARG A 146 6.13 -16.09 16.73
N ASN A 147 7.35 -15.73 16.39
CA ASN A 147 8.51 -15.97 17.25
C ASN A 147 8.46 -15.03 18.47
N ALA A 148 8.38 -15.59 19.67
CA ALA A 148 8.32 -14.82 20.92
C ALA A 148 9.64 -14.09 21.23
N GLU A 149 10.76 -14.61 20.75
CA GLU A 149 12.11 -14.06 20.98
C GLU A 149 12.51 -13.02 19.91
N ASP A 150 11.65 -12.80 18.91
CA ASP A 150 11.90 -11.79 17.86
C ASP A 150 11.93 -10.39 18.48
N LYS A 151 12.99 -9.63 18.23
CA LYS A 151 13.14 -8.28 18.83
C LYS A 151 12.04 -7.29 18.40
N TYR A 152 11.36 -7.58 17.30
CA TYR A 152 10.24 -6.80 16.78
C TYR A 152 8.88 -7.32 17.25
N ARG A 153 8.82 -8.34 18.12
CA ARG A 153 7.59 -8.96 18.63
C ARG A 153 6.54 -7.96 19.13
N LYS A 154 6.96 -6.82 19.69
CA LYS A 154 6.11 -5.71 20.13
C LYS A 154 5.17 -5.17 19.05
N TYR A 155 5.52 -5.29 17.77
CA TYR A 155 4.74 -4.78 16.64
C TYR A 155 3.54 -5.66 16.26
N THR A 156 3.42 -6.84 16.86
CA THR A 156 2.28 -7.75 16.65
C THR A 156 0.96 -7.07 17.03
N PHE A 157 -0.05 -7.21 16.17
CA PHE A 157 -1.34 -6.50 16.27
C PHE A 157 -2.08 -6.65 17.61
N ASN A 158 -1.85 -7.74 18.35
CA ASN A 158 -2.49 -8.03 19.63
C ASN A 158 -1.54 -7.92 20.84
N PHE A 159 -0.40 -7.22 20.69
CA PHE A 159 0.54 -7.03 21.79
C PHE A 159 -0.15 -6.34 22.99
N GLY A 160 0.11 -6.82 24.22
CA GLY A 160 -0.64 -6.43 25.43
C GLY A 160 -0.01 -5.33 26.29
N ASP A 161 1.32 -5.16 26.23
CA ASP A 161 2.07 -4.34 27.18
C ASP A 161 2.25 -2.88 26.72
N LYS A 162 3.45 -2.30 26.87
CA LYS A 162 3.78 -0.89 26.56
C LYS A 162 3.51 -0.47 25.11
N TYR A 163 3.34 -1.43 24.21
CA TYR A 163 3.04 -1.20 22.79
C TYR A 163 1.67 -1.80 22.40
N LYS A 164 0.66 -1.57 23.25
CA LYS A 164 -0.66 -2.21 23.18
C LYS A 164 -1.28 -2.09 21.77
N GLY A 165 -1.72 -3.22 21.22
CA GLY A 165 -2.32 -3.29 19.89
C GLY A 165 -1.32 -3.23 18.72
N GLY A 166 -0.02 -3.30 18.99
CA GLY A 166 0.99 -3.44 17.95
C GLY A 166 1.18 -2.22 17.06
N TRP A 167 1.85 -2.44 15.93
CA TRP A 167 2.19 -1.40 14.96
C TRP A 167 0.98 -0.62 14.49
N GLY A 168 -0.11 -1.30 14.10
CA GLY A 168 -1.31 -0.61 13.60
C GLY A 168 -1.91 0.33 14.63
N ARG A 169 -2.11 -0.12 15.89
CA ARG A 169 -2.68 0.78 16.92
C ARG A 169 -1.79 1.97 17.24
N GLN A 170 -0.48 1.77 17.27
CA GLN A 170 0.46 2.82 17.68
C GLN A 170 0.76 3.81 16.54
N VAL A 171 0.94 3.31 15.33
CA VAL A 171 1.35 4.10 14.16
C VAL A 171 0.13 4.61 13.40
N LEU A 172 -0.86 3.74 13.15
CA LEU A 172 -2.02 4.04 12.32
C LEU A 172 -3.23 4.48 13.14
N GLY A 173 -3.24 4.30 14.46
CA GLY A 173 -4.30 4.79 15.36
C GLY A 173 -5.27 3.72 15.85
N GLU A 174 -5.32 2.53 15.24
CA GLU A 174 -6.15 1.41 15.71
C GLU A 174 -5.62 0.04 15.22
N THR A 175 -5.98 -1.04 15.92
CA THR A 175 -5.70 -2.44 15.56
C THR A 175 -6.96 -3.17 15.09
N TRP A 176 -6.82 -4.43 14.66
CA TRP A 176 -7.97 -5.28 14.35
C TRP A 176 -8.87 -5.50 15.58
N VAL A 177 -10.18 -5.30 15.40
CA VAL A 177 -11.20 -5.55 16.42
C VAL A 177 -12.18 -6.59 15.92
N ASN A 178 -12.98 -6.25 14.92
CA ASN A 178 -14.02 -7.08 14.32
C ASN A 178 -14.55 -6.45 13.03
N HIS A 179 -15.40 -7.19 12.33
CA HIS A 179 -16.30 -6.65 11.33
C HIS A 179 -17.51 -6.02 12.02
N HIS A 180 -17.82 -4.77 11.68
CA HIS A 180 -19.02 -4.06 12.14
C HIS A 180 -20.18 -4.27 11.17
N GLY A 181 -19.89 -4.24 9.87
CA GLY A 181 -20.79 -4.74 8.83
C GLY A 181 -20.78 -6.26 8.71
N ALA A 182 -21.80 -6.82 8.07
CA ALA A 182 -21.87 -8.23 7.72
C ALA A 182 -20.93 -8.53 6.55
N HIS A 183 -19.80 -9.15 6.85
CA HIS A 183 -18.75 -9.44 5.88
C HIS A 183 -19.28 -10.16 4.63
N GLY A 184 -18.96 -9.61 3.45
CA GLY A 184 -19.38 -10.14 2.14
C GLY A 184 -20.86 -9.95 1.80
N ARG A 185 -21.63 -9.23 2.63
CA ARG A 185 -23.08 -9.00 2.42
C ARG A 185 -23.49 -7.53 2.55
N GLU A 186 -22.81 -6.77 3.40
CA GLU A 186 -22.99 -5.34 3.59
C GLU A 186 -21.75 -4.58 3.09
N SER A 187 -21.97 -3.41 2.49
CA SER A 187 -20.91 -2.56 1.94
C SER A 187 -20.73 -1.28 2.74
N THR A 188 -19.70 -0.50 2.41
CA THR A 188 -19.36 0.74 3.11
C THR A 188 -19.65 1.95 2.22
N GLY A 189 -20.54 2.83 2.67
CA GLY A 189 -20.67 4.19 2.16
C GLY A 189 -19.88 5.16 3.05
N GLY A 190 -18.95 5.92 2.47
CA GLY A 190 -18.17 6.90 3.23
C GLY A 190 -18.87 8.26 3.29
N ILE A 191 -19.02 8.80 4.50
CA ILE A 191 -19.58 10.13 4.76
C ILE A 191 -18.50 10.99 5.43
N PRO A 192 -18.22 12.22 4.96
CA PRO A 192 -17.32 13.13 5.66
C PRO A 192 -17.75 13.31 7.12
N ALA A 193 -16.80 13.23 8.05
CA ALA A 193 -17.06 13.59 9.44
C ALA A 193 -17.44 15.08 9.55
N GLU A 194 -18.13 15.45 10.62
CA GLU A 194 -18.57 16.82 10.85
C GLU A 194 -17.40 17.82 10.74
N GLY A 195 -17.59 18.89 9.97
CA GLY A 195 -16.57 19.92 9.74
C GLY A 195 -15.36 19.49 8.89
N LYS A 196 -15.34 18.27 8.34
CA LYS A 196 -14.19 17.74 7.57
C LYS A 196 -14.36 17.79 6.04
N ALA A 197 -15.52 18.19 5.53
CA ALA A 197 -15.82 18.19 4.09
C ALA A 197 -14.80 18.97 3.24
N ASP A 198 -14.23 20.05 3.78
CA ASP A 198 -13.24 20.90 3.08
C ASP A 198 -11.79 20.43 3.24
N HIS A 199 -11.56 19.32 3.97
CA HIS A 199 -10.21 18.79 4.16
C HIS A 199 -9.57 18.44 2.81
N PRO A 200 -8.26 18.74 2.58
CA PRO A 200 -7.63 18.52 1.28
C PRO A 200 -7.79 17.09 0.72
N ILE A 201 -7.79 16.08 1.59
CA ILE A 201 -8.01 14.67 1.20
C ILE A 201 -9.38 14.45 0.55
N LEU A 202 -10.41 15.20 0.95
CA LEU A 202 -11.79 15.06 0.44
C LEU A 202 -12.09 15.97 -0.76
N ARG A 203 -11.13 16.79 -1.19
CA ARG A 203 -11.32 17.73 -2.31
C ARG A 203 -11.65 17.00 -3.60
N GLY A 204 -12.82 17.32 -4.17
CA GLY A 204 -13.34 16.71 -5.41
C GLY A 204 -13.84 15.27 -5.24
N VAL A 205 -13.88 14.74 -4.02
CA VAL A 205 -14.41 13.41 -3.73
C VAL A 205 -15.94 13.51 -3.68
N THR A 206 -16.62 12.81 -4.59
CA THR A 206 -18.08 12.83 -4.71
C THR A 206 -18.73 11.66 -3.97
N GLN A 207 -18.44 10.42 -4.37
CA GLN A 207 -18.97 9.21 -3.75
C GLN A 207 -17.85 8.31 -3.24
N ILE A 208 -17.73 8.19 -1.91
CA ILE A 208 -16.86 7.20 -1.29
C ILE A 208 -17.70 5.94 -1.11
N TRP A 209 -17.29 4.86 -1.78
CA TRP A 209 -17.95 3.57 -1.67
C TRP A 209 -16.95 2.45 -1.84
N GLY A 210 -17.12 1.38 -1.09
CA GLY A 210 -16.40 0.13 -1.24
C GLY A 210 -17.34 -1.04 -1.05
N ASP A 211 -17.17 -2.11 -1.82
CA ASP A 211 -17.95 -3.34 -1.66
C ASP A 211 -17.47 -4.17 -0.47
N THR A 212 -16.56 -3.63 0.34
CA THR A 212 -16.15 -4.21 1.61
C THR A 212 -16.98 -3.69 2.77
N ASP A 213 -17.17 -4.54 3.78
CA ASP A 213 -17.88 -4.19 5.00
C ASP A 213 -17.07 -3.22 5.89
N VAL A 214 -17.80 -2.49 6.73
CA VAL A 214 -17.24 -1.55 7.71
C VAL A 214 -16.52 -2.34 8.81
N TYR A 215 -15.28 -1.99 9.10
CA TYR A 215 -14.57 -2.48 10.28
C TYR A 215 -15.04 -1.78 11.55
N GLY A 216 -15.17 -2.56 12.62
CA GLY A 216 -15.35 -2.01 13.95
C GLY A 216 -14.03 -1.47 14.49
N ILE A 217 -14.11 -0.36 15.21
CA ILE A 217 -13.00 0.18 15.98
C ILE A 217 -13.43 0.32 17.44
N ARG A 218 -12.47 0.34 18.38
CA ARG A 218 -12.76 0.61 19.80
C ARG A 218 -12.60 2.07 20.10
N SER A 219 -11.42 2.59 19.78
CA SER A 219 -11.05 3.99 19.98
C SER A 219 -9.77 4.28 19.23
N LEU A 220 -9.78 5.36 18.46
CA LEU A 220 -8.58 5.86 17.82
C LEU A 220 -7.59 6.41 18.87
N THR A 221 -6.30 6.19 18.67
CA THR A 221 -5.24 6.56 19.63
C THR A 221 -4.49 7.83 19.24
N GLY A 222 -3.86 8.46 20.24
CA GLY A 222 -3.08 9.68 20.08
C GLY A 222 -3.93 10.83 19.54
N ASP A 223 -3.39 11.56 18.57
CA ASP A 223 -4.02 12.71 17.90
C ASP A 223 -4.81 12.31 16.64
N SER A 224 -5.37 11.10 16.61
CA SER A 224 -6.13 10.66 15.44
C SER A 224 -7.40 11.51 15.26
N GLU A 225 -7.61 12.01 14.04
CA GLU A 225 -8.78 12.79 13.68
C GLU A 225 -9.62 12.05 12.62
N PRO A 226 -10.83 11.55 12.98
CA PRO A 226 -11.77 11.01 12.01
C PRO A 226 -12.02 11.99 10.87
N LEU A 227 -11.90 11.47 9.64
CA LEU A 227 -12.13 12.22 8.41
C LEU A 227 -13.37 11.72 7.67
N VAL A 228 -13.54 10.40 7.60
CA VAL A 228 -14.68 9.74 6.95
C VAL A 228 -15.26 8.72 7.91
N LEU A 229 -16.59 8.75 8.07
CA LEU A 229 -17.39 7.78 8.78
C LEU A 229 -17.97 6.76 7.78
N GLY A 230 -18.01 5.49 8.17
CA GLY A 230 -18.55 4.40 7.39
C GLY A 230 -20.01 4.17 7.74
N GLN A 231 -20.88 4.51 6.81
CA GLN A 231 -22.27 4.08 6.80
C GLN A 231 -22.35 2.66 6.27
N VAL A 232 -22.89 1.75 7.07
CA VAL A 232 -23.16 0.37 6.69
C VAL A 232 -24.37 0.35 5.75
N LEU A 233 -24.20 -0.23 4.56
CA LEU A 233 -25.24 -0.34 3.53
C LEU A 233 -25.77 -1.77 3.41
N ALA A 234 -27.08 -1.92 3.23
CA ALA A 234 -27.82 -3.17 3.09
C ALA A 234 -27.68 -3.77 1.68
N GLY A 235 -26.45 -4.00 1.23
CA GLY A 235 -26.17 -4.55 -0.08
C GLY A 235 -24.73 -4.28 -0.51
N MET A 236 -24.35 -4.85 -1.66
CA MET A 236 -23.00 -4.81 -2.21
C MET A 236 -22.91 -3.96 -3.48
N THR A 237 -23.79 -2.96 -3.59
CA THR A 237 -23.84 -2.02 -4.71
C THR A 237 -23.76 -0.57 -4.22
N PRO A 238 -23.27 0.37 -5.05
CA PRO A 238 -23.12 1.77 -4.65
C PRO A 238 -24.42 2.50 -4.28
N ASP A 239 -25.56 1.99 -4.75
CA ASP A 239 -26.91 2.53 -4.53
C ASP A 239 -27.68 1.82 -3.40
N ALA A 240 -27.04 0.85 -2.73
CA ALA A 240 -27.64 0.16 -1.59
C ALA A 240 -28.01 1.15 -0.49
N LYS A 241 -29.22 0.98 0.06
CA LYS A 241 -29.69 1.83 1.17
C LYS A 241 -28.93 1.52 2.45
N PRO A 242 -28.82 2.47 3.40
CA PRO A 242 -28.28 2.20 4.72
C PRO A 242 -29.05 1.07 5.42
N VAL A 243 -28.36 0.25 6.21
CA VAL A 243 -29.02 -0.74 7.07
C VAL A 243 -29.87 -0.04 8.12
N GLU A 244 -31.01 -0.64 8.47
CA GLU A 244 -31.84 -0.20 9.59
C GLU A 244 -31.23 -0.61 10.94
N GLY A 245 -31.59 0.12 12.01
CA GLY A 245 -31.16 -0.19 13.38
C GLY A 245 -29.86 0.51 13.80
N LYS A 246 -29.17 -0.06 14.80
CA LYS A 246 -28.11 0.62 15.56
C LYS A 246 -26.73 0.66 14.91
N LYS A 247 -26.50 -0.05 13.80
CA LYS A 247 -25.16 -0.12 13.17
C LYS A 247 -24.66 1.24 12.67
N ASN A 248 -25.55 2.17 12.33
CA ASN A 248 -25.19 3.51 11.85
C ASN A 248 -25.31 4.59 12.94
N ASP A 249 -25.51 4.19 14.21
CA ASP A 249 -25.72 5.11 15.33
C ASP A 249 -24.93 4.66 16.59
N PRO A 250 -23.68 5.14 16.78
CA PRO A 250 -22.91 5.98 15.85
C PRO A 250 -22.28 5.19 14.70
N MET A 251 -21.94 5.88 13.61
CA MET A 251 -21.10 5.32 12.55
C MET A 251 -19.64 5.14 12.99
N MET A 252 -18.95 4.16 12.42
CA MET A 252 -17.52 3.92 12.69
C MET A 252 -16.65 4.80 11.79
N PRO A 253 -15.56 5.41 12.29
CA PRO A 253 -14.53 5.97 11.43
C PRO A 253 -13.94 4.92 10.47
N VAL A 254 -13.87 5.26 9.19
CA VAL A 254 -13.26 4.41 8.14
C VAL A 254 -12.09 5.08 7.44
N ALA A 255 -11.87 6.38 7.65
CA ALA A 255 -10.64 7.06 7.31
C ALA A 255 -10.32 8.16 8.31
N TRP A 256 -9.05 8.34 8.66
CA TRP A 256 -8.59 9.34 9.62
C TRP A 256 -7.14 9.74 9.37
N THR A 257 -6.79 10.92 9.85
CA THR A 257 -5.41 11.40 9.89
C THR A 257 -4.83 11.25 11.30
N LYS A 258 -3.51 11.16 11.41
CA LYS A 258 -2.79 11.03 12.67
C LYS A 258 -1.37 11.57 12.51
N THR A 259 -0.70 11.94 13.60
CA THR A 259 0.77 12.05 13.58
C THR A 259 1.43 10.93 14.37
N TYR A 260 2.63 10.55 13.93
CA TYR A 260 3.44 9.55 14.60
C TYR A 260 4.87 10.07 14.80
N LYS A 261 5.36 10.00 16.04
CA LYS A 261 6.72 10.33 16.40
C LYS A 261 7.44 9.06 16.84
N GLY A 262 8.31 8.56 15.97
CA GLY A 262 9.15 7.40 16.26
C GLY A 262 10.46 7.79 16.94
N ASP A 263 11.41 6.87 16.92
CA ASP A 263 12.66 6.97 17.67
C ASP A 263 13.60 8.09 17.17
N SER A 264 13.51 8.50 15.90
CA SER A 264 14.30 9.64 15.38
C SER A 264 13.87 11.00 15.95
N GLY A 265 12.69 11.06 16.59
CA GLY A 265 12.09 12.30 17.06
C GLY A 265 11.41 13.14 15.97
N ASN A 266 11.53 12.77 14.70
CA ASN A 266 10.80 13.40 13.60
C ASN A 266 9.33 12.97 13.60
N VAL A 267 8.45 13.87 13.20
CA VAL A 267 6.99 13.65 13.18
C VAL A 267 6.52 13.31 11.77
N ALA A 268 6.00 12.09 11.61
CA ALA A 268 5.36 11.61 10.39
C ALA A 268 3.89 12.07 10.32
N ARG A 269 3.44 12.41 9.11
CA ARG A 269 2.01 12.47 8.78
C ARG A 269 1.52 11.07 8.43
N VAL A 270 0.43 10.67 9.07
CA VAL A 270 -0.19 9.37 8.86
C VAL A 270 -1.62 9.58 8.36
N PHE A 271 -1.98 8.84 7.33
CA PHE A 271 -3.38 8.65 6.95
C PHE A 271 -3.68 7.15 6.99
N ASN A 272 -4.77 6.77 7.63
CA ASN A 272 -5.23 5.39 7.61
C ASN A 272 -6.66 5.33 7.12
N THR A 273 -6.96 4.32 6.32
CA THR A 273 -8.33 3.94 6.00
C THR A 273 -8.53 2.45 6.18
N THR A 274 -9.68 2.07 6.75
CA THR A 274 -10.16 0.70 6.76
C THR A 274 -10.90 0.36 5.46
N MET A 275 -10.85 1.21 4.43
CA MET A 275 -11.28 0.92 3.05
C MET A 275 -10.05 0.71 2.16
N GLY A 276 -10.27 0.44 0.88
CA GLY A 276 -9.21 0.40 -0.14
C GLY A 276 -8.85 -1.01 -0.62
N ALA A 277 -9.75 -1.99 -0.46
CA ALA A 277 -9.64 -3.25 -1.19
C ALA A 277 -9.57 -2.98 -2.70
N ALA A 278 -9.00 -3.89 -3.48
CA ALA A 278 -8.89 -3.69 -4.92
C ALA A 278 -10.26 -3.39 -5.58
N THR A 279 -11.31 -4.06 -5.13
CA THR A 279 -12.69 -3.83 -5.59
C THR A 279 -13.24 -2.46 -5.17
N ASP A 280 -12.91 -1.96 -3.97
CA ASP A 280 -13.30 -0.60 -3.55
C ASP A 280 -12.74 0.47 -4.49
N LEU A 281 -11.54 0.25 -5.03
CA LEU A 281 -10.86 1.21 -5.91
C LEU A 281 -11.46 1.29 -7.33
N VAL A 282 -12.48 0.48 -7.63
CA VAL A 282 -13.33 0.71 -8.81
C VAL A 282 -14.09 2.03 -8.66
N SER A 283 -14.54 2.37 -7.44
CA SER A 283 -15.16 3.65 -7.14
C SER A 283 -14.17 4.80 -7.31
N GLU A 284 -14.51 5.77 -8.17
CA GLU A 284 -13.65 6.92 -8.41
C GLU A 284 -13.44 7.77 -7.15
N GLY A 285 -14.47 7.97 -6.32
CA GLY A 285 -14.31 8.80 -5.12
C GLY A 285 -13.40 8.16 -4.08
N THR A 286 -13.49 6.84 -3.88
CA THR A 286 -12.55 6.09 -3.02
C THR A 286 -11.13 6.18 -3.56
N ARG A 287 -10.95 5.98 -4.88
CA ARG A 287 -9.64 6.08 -5.53
C ARG A 287 -9.07 7.51 -5.44
N ARG A 288 -9.92 8.54 -5.56
CA ARG A 288 -9.54 9.95 -5.40
C ARG A 288 -9.14 10.30 -3.98
N MET A 289 -9.86 9.79 -2.98
CA MET A 289 -9.46 9.93 -1.57
C MET A 289 -8.04 9.38 -1.34
N MET A 290 -7.73 8.21 -1.92
CA MET A 290 -6.39 7.62 -1.83
C MET A 290 -5.32 8.44 -2.54
N VAL A 291 -5.58 8.95 -3.75
CA VAL A 291 -4.63 9.81 -4.46
C VAL A 291 -4.39 11.11 -3.68
N ASN A 292 -5.46 11.77 -3.23
CA ASN A 292 -5.35 12.99 -2.45
C ASN A 292 -4.60 12.78 -1.13
N SER A 293 -4.76 11.64 -0.46
CA SER A 293 -4.05 11.34 0.78
C SER A 293 -2.54 11.18 0.58
N MET A 294 -2.10 10.65 -0.57
CA MET A 294 -0.66 10.57 -0.91
C MET A 294 -0.04 11.97 -1.04
N PHE A 295 -0.71 12.88 -1.75
CA PHE A 295 -0.27 14.28 -1.84
C PHE A 295 -0.28 14.97 -0.48
N TRP A 296 -1.35 14.81 0.31
CA TRP A 296 -1.46 15.42 1.62
C TRP A 296 -0.37 14.92 2.59
N ALA A 297 -0.10 13.62 2.59
CA ALA A 297 0.88 13.02 3.50
C ALA A 297 2.29 13.58 3.22
N MET A 298 2.61 13.84 1.95
CA MET A 298 3.87 14.46 1.51
C MET A 298 3.89 16.00 1.58
N LYS A 299 2.88 16.63 2.21
CA LYS A 299 2.75 18.11 2.32
C LYS A 299 2.67 18.81 0.97
N MET A 300 1.90 18.25 0.04
CA MET A 300 1.69 18.74 -1.32
C MET A 300 0.23 19.16 -1.58
N GLU A 301 -0.44 19.72 -0.58
CA GLU A 301 -1.86 20.08 -0.63
C GLU A 301 -2.21 21.06 -1.76
N ASP A 302 -1.26 21.91 -2.15
CA ASP A 302 -1.42 22.86 -3.26
C ASP A 302 -1.61 22.16 -4.61
N ALA A 303 -1.07 20.95 -4.75
CA ALA A 303 -1.24 20.13 -5.96
C ALA A 303 -2.59 19.40 -5.98
N ILE A 304 -3.31 19.31 -4.86
CA ILE A 304 -4.60 18.64 -4.79
C ILE A 304 -5.66 19.56 -5.39
N LYS A 305 -6.12 19.25 -6.60
CA LYS A 305 -7.21 19.95 -7.29
C LYS A 305 -8.45 19.04 -7.33
N ALA A 306 -9.65 19.64 -7.36
CA ALA A 306 -10.90 18.87 -7.43
C ALA A 306 -10.96 17.93 -8.65
N ASN A 307 -10.29 18.31 -9.75
CA ASN A 307 -10.17 17.55 -10.98
C ASN A 307 -8.81 16.83 -11.14
N LEU A 308 -8.06 16.61 -10.07
CA LEU A 308 -6.79 15.86 -10.11
C LEU A 308 -7.02 14.50 -10.79
N ASN A 309 -6.13 14.10 -11.69
CA ASN A 309 -6.39 12.94 -12.55
C ASN A 309 -6.28 11.62 -11.76
N VAL A 310 -7.41 10.93 -11.60
CA VAL A 310 -7.50 9.64 -10.91
C VAL A 310 -7.95 8.51 -11.85
N LYS A 311 -7.79 8.71 -13.16
CA LYS A 311 -8.11 7.69 -14.15
C LYS A 311 -7.20 6.48 -13.98
N ILE A 312 -7.78 5.30 -14.19
CA ILE A 312 -7.04 4.04 -14.17
C ILE A 312 -6.12 4.01 -15.39
N VAL A 313 -4.89 3.54 -15.17
CA VAL A 313 -3.89 3.33 -16.23
C VAL A 313 -3.91 1.85 -16.62
N GLY A 314 -4.29 1.57 -17.87
CA GLY A 314 -4.46 0.20 -18.37
C GLY A 314 -5.78 -0.43 -17.94
N ALA A 315 -5.86 -1.76 -18.03
CA ALA A 315 -7.03 -2.52 -17.61
C ALA A 315 -7.03 -2.72 -16.08
N TYR A 316 -8.19 -2.56 -15.45
CA TYR A 316 -8.38 -2.87 -14.05
C TYR A 316 -9.71 -3.59 -13.83
N LYS A 317 -9.60 -4.89 -13.57
CA LYS A 317 -10.71 -5.79 -13.25
C LYS A 317 -10.28 -6.62 -12.04
N PRO A 318 -10.32 -6.05 -10.83
CA PRO A 318 -9.85 -6.72 -9.63
C PRO A 318 -10.69 -7.97 -9.36
N THR A 319 -10.07 -9.01 -8.82
CA THR A 319 -10.82 -10.18 -8.36
C THR A 319 -11.60 -9.86 -7.10
N LYS A 320 -12.67 -10.63 -6.84
CA LYS A 320 -13.41 -10.51 -5.58
C LYS A 320 -12.49 -10.80 -4.39
N PHE A 321 -12.66 -10.03 -3.32
CA PHE A 321 -11.98 -10.29 -2.06
C PHE A 321 -12.41 -11.65 -1.46
N GLY A 322 -11.53 -12.23 -0.65
CA GLY A 322 -11.70 -13.52 0.01
C GLY A 322 -10.41 -14.33 0.05
N PHE A 323 -10.31 -15.27 0.98
CA PHE A 323 -9.10 -16.09 1.18
C PHE A 323 -8.87 -17.07 0.03
N GLY A 324 -7.61 -17.20 -0.39
CA GLY A 324 -7.18 -18.20 -1.39
C GLY A 324 -7.70 -17.96 -2.82
N GLY A 325 -8.46 -16.88 -3.06
CA GLY A 325 -9.04 -16.53 -4.36
C GLY A 325 -8.17 -15.61 -5.21
N PHE A 326 -6.92 -15.36 -4.83
CA PHE A 326 -5.98 -14.55 -5.63
C PHE A 326 -5.60 -15.28 -6.93
N LYS A 327 -5.17 -14.51 -7.94
CA LYS A 327 -4.74 -15.07 -9.23
C LYS A 327 -3.42 -15.83 -9.07
N LYS A 328 -3.39 -17.10 -9.47
CA LYS A 328 -2.19 -17.96 -9.41
C LYS A 328 -1.27 -17.71 -10.60
N GLY A 329 0.02 -17.97 -10.43
CA GLY A 329 1.02 -17.84 -11.50
C GLY A 329 1.41 -16.41 -11.86
N VAL A 330 0.84 -15.40 -11.18
CA VAL A 330 1.17 -13.98 -11.42
C VAL A 330 2.53 -13.68 -10.83
N LYS A 331 3.38 -13.03 -11.59
CA LYS A 331 4.70 -12.53 -11.17
C LYS A 331 4.71 -10.99 -11.14
N PRO A 332 5.63 -10.37 -10.39
CA PRO A 332 5.77 -8.90 -10.38
C PRO A 332 5.91 -8.29 -11.77
N SER A 333 6.61 -8.97 -12.69
CA SER A 333 6.76 -8.55 -14.10
C SER A 333 5.44 -8.42 -14.87
N ASP A 334 4.41 -9.17 -14.49
CA ASP A 334 3.09 -9.10 -15.13
C ASP A 334 2.37 -7.78 -14.83
N HIS A 335 2.86 -7.02 -13.85
CA HIS A 335 2.39 -5.68 -13.55
C HIS A 335 3.15 -4.59 -14.31
N ASN A 336 4.14 -4.89 -15.15
CA ASN A 336 4.81 -3.86 -15.94
C ASN A 336 3.82 -3.00 -16.77
N LEU A 337 4.20 -1.76 -17.05
CA LEU A 337 3.50 -0.95 -18.05
C LEU A 337 3.89 -1.47 -19.43
N GLU A 338 2.90 -1.71 -20.28
CA GLU A 338 3.10 -2.03 -21.70
C GLU A 338 3.66 -0.84 -22.49
#